data_AF-A0A2C9D7N9-F1
#
_entry.id   AF-A0A2C9D7N9-F1
#
_cell.length_a   1.000
_cell.length_b   1.000
_cell.length_c   1.000
_cell.angle_alpha   90.00
_cell.angle_beta   90.00
_cell.angle_gamma   90.00
#
_symmetry.space_group_name_H-M   'P 1'
#
loop_
_entity.id
_entity.type
_entity.pdbx_description
1 polymer ?
#
loop_
_entity_poly.entity_id
_entity_poly.type
_entity_poly.pdbx_seq_one_letter_code
_entity_poly.pdbx_strand_id
1 'polypeptide(L)'
;MVAVCLGNPYKLQYKWQQLCEELAGLLKKSLNGETVRVYSTMAKPALGPEDVMVYVVPNEEMGRVAEHFDVRDGGNALGCTFTGEKSASEVYIDSEYAGEKLPPDYVAKLIWHEIAHNKSRLGNHKMHRGHGLLQAFVRSRDGLTSDDIKFMRKHIHAQVRQWTGGFDFGAPP
;
A
#
# COMPACT_ATOMS: atom_id res chain seq x y z
N MET A 1 -6.51 2.87 -17.46
CA MET A 1 -5.47 1.93 -16.98
C MET A 1 -4.87 2.57 -15.76
N VAL A 2 -4.96 1.92 -14.60
CA VAL A 2 -4.43 2.44 -13.34
C VAL A 2 -3.00 1.92 -13.16
N ALA A 3 -2.08 2.80 -12.79
CA ALA A 3 -0.75 2.43 -12.37
C ALA A 3 -0.64 2.43 -10.84
N VAL A 4 -0.06 1.36 -10.28
CA VAL A 4 0.30 1.27 -8.86
C VAL A 4 1.82 1.29 -8.77
N CYS A 5 2.33 2.33 -8.14
CA CYS A 5 3.75 2.58 -7.98
C CYS A 5 4.19 2.21 -6.56
N LEU A 6 5.12 1.26 -6.47
CA LEU A 6 5.75 0.86 -5.21
C LEU A 6 7.04 1.67 -5.01
N GLY A 7 6.99 2.65 -4.12
CA GLY A 7 8.12 3.53 -3.83
C GLY A 7 9.15 2.82 -2.95
N ASN A 8 10.41 2.76 -3.41
CA ASN A 8 11.57 2.26 -2.69
C ASN A 8 12.60 3.38 -2.48
N PRO A 9 12.31 4.41 -1.65
CA PRO A 9 13.25 5.50 -1.41
C PRO A 9 14.54 5.06 -0.70
N TYR A 10 14.48 3.93 0.02
CA TYR A 10 15.59 3.38 0.82
C TYR A 10 16.49 2.40 0.05
N LYS A 11 16.25 2.17 -1.24
CA LYS A 11 17.00 1.18 -2.06
C LYS A 11 17.05 -0.21 -1.41
N LEU A 12 15.94 -0.63 -0.78
CA LEU A 12 15.84 -1.89 -0.07
C LEU A 12 16.14 -3.06 -1.02
N GLN A 13 16.97 -3.97 -0.54
CA GLN A 13 17.18 -5.26 -1.18
C GLN A 13 16.00 -6.17 -0.80
N TYR A 14 15.08 -6.35 -1.74
CA TYR A 14 13.84 -7.11 -1.56
C TYR A 14 13.41 -7.78 -2.88
N LYS A 15 12.49 -8.74 -2.80
CA LYS A 15 11.99 -9.49 -3.96
C LYS A 15 10.95 -8.67 -4.74
N TRP A 16 11.37 -7.51 -5.26
CA TRP A 16 10.49 -6.51 -5.88
C TRP A 16 9.66 -7.01 -7.05
N GLN A 17 10.25 -7.83 -7.92
CA GLN A 17 9.52 -8.40 -9.05
C GLN A 17 8.39 -9.31 -8.55
N GLN A 18 8.70 -10.22 -7.63
CA GLN A 18 7.69 -11.10 -7.04
C GLN A 18 6.59 -10.29 -6.34
N LEU A 19 6.95 -9.26 -5.57
CA LEU A 19 5.96 -8.39 -4.93
C LEU A 19 5.02 -7.73 -5.95
N CYS A 20 5.57 -7.20 -7.05
CA CYS A 20 4.77 -6.58 -8.12
C CYS A 20 3.82 -7.59 -8.77
N GLU A 21 4.30 -8.82 -9.02
CA GLU A 21 3.50 -9.91 -9.61
C GLU A 21 2.36 -10.35 -8.69
N GLU A 22 2.64 -10.55 -7.40
CA GLU A 22 1.63 -10.93 -6.40
C GLU A 22 0.54 -9.84 -6.28
N LEU A 23 0.95 -8.58 -6.17
CA LEU A 23 0.00 -7.46 -6.10
C LEU A 23 -0.81 -7.30 -7.38
N ALA A 24 -0.18 -7.43 -8.56
CA ALA A 24 -0.88 -7.42 -9.83
C ALA A 24 -1.92 -8.55 -9.91
N GLY A 25 -1.60 -9.73 -9.38
CA GLY A 25 -2.52 -10.86 -9.26
C GLY A 25 -3.76 -10.54 -8.41
N LEU A 26 -3.57 -9.90 -7.25
CA LEU A 26 -4.67 -9.45 -6.40
C LEU A 26 -5.54 -8.40 -7.09
N LEU A 27 -4.92 -7.37 -7.68
CA LEU A 27 -5.64 -6.28 -8.36
C LEU A 27 -6.40 -6.78 -9.59
N LYS A 28 -5.81 -7.67 -10.39
CA LYS A 28 -6.49 -8.28 -11.55
C LYS A 28 -7.75 -9.06 -11.14
N LYS A 29 -7.71 -9.78 -10.02
CA LYS A 29 -8.88 -10.47 -9.46
C LYS A 29 -9.96 -9.47 -9.02
N SER A 30 -9.58 -8.34 -8.42
CA SER A 30 -10.52 -7.29 -8.01
C SER A 30 -11.21 -6.60 -9.20
N LEU A 31 -10.51 -6.43 -10.31
CA LEU A 31 -10.94 -5.57 -11.43
C LEU A 31 -11.43 -6.32 -12.67
N ASN A 32 -11.80 -7.60 -12.53
CA ASN A 32 -12.44 -8.38 -13.59
C ASN A 32 -11.69 -8.35 -14.94
N GLY A 33 -10.35 -8.40 -14.91
CA GLY A 33 -9.52 -8.43 -16.12
C GLY A 33 -9.10 -7.07 -16.67
N GLU A 34 -9.48 -5.95 -16.05
CA GLU A 34 -8.89 -4.65 -16.39
C GLU A 34 -7.37 -4.65 -16.21
N THR A 35 -6.67 -3.91 -17.08
CA THR A 35 -5.22 -3.79 -17.03
C THR A 35 -4.80 -2.84 -15.91
N VAL A 36 -4.01 -3.38 -14.97
CA VAL A 36 -3.29 -2.63 -13.95
C VAL A 36 -1.80 -2.81 -14.17
N ARG A 37 -1.05 -1.71 -14.14
CA ARG A 37 0.40 -1.76 -14.16
C ARG A 37 0.92 -1.62 -12.73
N VAL A 38 1.58 -2.65 -12.22
CA VAL A 38 2.30 -2.60 -10.94
C VAL A 38 3.79 -2.55 -11.21
N TYR A 39 4.50 -1.62 -10.58
CA TYR A 39 5.96 -1.52 -10.72
C TYR A 39 6.59 -0.86 -9.49
N SER A 40 7.83 -1.21 -9.21
CA SER A 40 8.64 -0.54 -8.19
C SER A 40 9.53 0.55 -8.79
N THR A 41 9.82 1.59 -8.02
CA THR A 41 10.76 2.65 -8.42
C THR A 41 11.61 3.12 -7.24
N MET A 42 12.85 3.50 -7.55
CA MET A 42 13.76 4.20 -6.62
C MET A 42 13.82 5.70 -6.90
N ALA A 43 13.08 6.18 -7.90
CA ALA A 43 13.01 7.59 -8.29
C ALA A 43 11.57 8.10 -8.22
N LYS A 44 11.42 9.40 -7.98
CA LYS A 44 10.14 10.08 -7.88
C LYS A 44 9.32 9.87 -9.17
N PRO A 45 8.15 9.20 -9.10
CA PRO A 45 7.33 8.94 -10.27
C PRO A 45 6.49 10.17 -10.65
N ALA A 46 6.16 10.27 -11.95
CA ALA A 46 5.05 11.11 -12.41
C ALA A 46 3.78 10.26 -12.37
N LEU A 47 2.80 10.66 -11.55
CA LEU A 47 1.55 9.93 -11.35
C LEU A 47 0.35 10.78 -11.78
N GLY A 48 -0.58 10.15 -12.49
CA GLY A 48 -1.88 10.73 -12.80
C GLY A 48 -2.85 10.68 -11.61
N PRO A 49 -4.02 11.34 -11.70
CA PRO A 49 -5.00 11.37 -10.61
C PRO A 49 -5.60 10.00 -10.24
N GLU A 50 -5.58 9.03 -11.15
CA GLU A 50 -6.09 7.67 -10.91
C GLU A 50 -5.01 6.72 -10.39
N ASP A 51 -3.74 7.08 -10.55
CA ASP A 51 -2.62 6.24 -10.13
C ASP A 51 -2.47 6.25 -8.60
N VAL A 52 -1.78 5.22 -8.08
CA VAL A 52 -1.60 5.04 -6.64
C VAL A 52 -0.13 4.97 -6.28
N MET A 53 0.24 5.65 -5.21
CA MET A 53 1.58 5.59 -4.62
C MET A 53 1.51 4.84 -3.30
N VAL A 54 2.33 3.79 -3.16
CA VAL A 54 2.52 3.10 -1.88
C VAL A 54 4.01 2.99 -1.61
N TYR A 55 4.46 3.57 -0.50
CA TYR A 55 5.84 3.44 -0.06
C TYR A 55 6.04 2.10 0.64
N VAL A 56 7.07 1.37 0.24
CA VAL A 56 7.45 0.12 0.90
C VAL A 56 8.73 0.43 1.68
N VAL A 57 8.62 0.43 3.00
CA VAL A 57 9.67 0.89 3.93
C VAL A 57 10.05 -0.23 4.91
N PRO A 58 11.23 -0.17 5.54
CA PRO A 58 11.69 -1.23 6.44
C PRO A 58 10.71 -1.50 7.59
N ASN A 59 10.46 -0.48 8.41
CA ASN A 59 9.66 -0.57 9.63
C ASN A 59 8.95 0.76 9.88
N GLU A 60 8.15 0.81 10.95
CA GLU A 60 7.39 1.99 11.35
C GLU A 60 8.30 3.18 11.73
N GLU A 61 9.45 2.93 12.38
CA GLU A 61 10.41 3.97 12.76
C GLU A 61 11.02 4.69 11.55
N MET A 62 11.07 4.03 10.39
CA MET A 62 11.52 4.57 9.12
C MET A 62 10.36 4.99 8.20
N GLY A 63 9.13 5.05 8.73
CA GLY A 63 7.95 5.54 8.01
C GLY A 63 8.09 7.02 7.62
N ARG A 64 7.87 7.33 6.34
CA ARG A 64 7.98 8.71 5.82
C ARG A 64 6.62 9.39 5.70
N VAL A 65 5.56 8.60 5.48
CA VAL A 65 4.20 9.14 5.44
C VAL A 65 3.77 9.54 6.85
N ALA A 66 4.03 8.68 7.84
CA ALA A 66 3.82 8.94 9.26
C ALA A 66 4.59 10.19 9.74
N GLU A 67 5.88 10.30 9.39
CA GLU A 67 6.72 11.46 9.73
C GLU A 67 6.16 12.76 9.11
N HIS A 68 5.82 12.75 7.81
CA HIS A 68 5.41 13.96 7.11
C HIS A 68 4.03 14.47 7.54
N PHE A 69 3.09 13.57 7.80
CA PHE A 69 1.71 13.93 8.11
C PHE A 69 1.41 14.01 9.62
N ASP A 70 2.44 13.91 10.47
CA ASP A 70 2.36 13.91 11.94
C ASP A 70 1.35 12.86 12.46
N VAL A 71 1.29 11.72 11.79
CA VAL A 71 0.40 10.61 12.15
C VAL A 71 1.21 9.61 12.95
N ARG A 72 1.16 9.76 14.27
CA ARG A 72 1.60 8.73 15.21
C ARG A 72 0.39 7.93 15.65
N ASP A 73 -0.25 7.22 14.72
CA ASP A 73 -1.32 6.31 15.11
C ASP A 73 -0.67 5.07 15.73
N GLY A 74 -0.63 5.05 17.06
CA GLY A 74 0.08 4.05 17.84
C GLY A 74 -0.56 2.67 17.72
N GLY A 75 0.19 1.72 17.18
CA GLY A 75 0.03 0.31 17.52
C GLY A 75 0.17 -0.65 16.35
N ASN A 76 1.31 -1.35 16.28
CA ASN A 76 1.52 -2.64 15.61
C ASN A 76 0.94 -2.78 14.19
N ALA A 77 0.77 -1.66 13.47
CA ALA A 77 0.22 -1.66 12.13
C ALA A 77 1.36 -1.92 11.15
N LEU A 78 1.18 -2.86 10.22
CA LEU A 78 2.17 -3.18 9.19
C LEU A 78 2.04 -2.28 7.95
N GLY A 79 1.31 -1.19 8.09
CA GLY A 79 1.07 -0.19 7.06
C GLY A 79 0.14 0.90 7.57
N CYS A 80 0.11 2.01 6.85
CA CYS A 80 -0.80 3.10 7.12
C CYS A 80 -1.14 3.87 5.85
N THR A 81 -2.26 4.58 5.89
CA THR A 81 -2.66 5.48 4.82
C THR A 81 -3.09 6.81 5.40
N PHE A 82 -2.47 7.88 4.92
CA PHE A 82 -2.91 9.23 5.19
C PHE A 82 -3.75 9.78 4.04
N THR A 83 -4.83 10.48 4.38
CA THR A 83 -5.71 11.15 3.41
C THR A 83 -5.94 12.61 3.78
N GLY A 84 -5.42 13.53 2.97
CA GLY A 84 -5.63 14.98 3.09
C GLY A 84 -5.94 15.61 1.73
N GLU A 85 -5.31 16.74 1.41
CA GLU A 85 -5.32 17.29 0.04
C GLU A 85 -4.64 16.33 -0.96
N LYS A 86 -3.59 15.66 -0.48
CA LYS A 86 -2.96 14.52 -1.13
C LYS A 86 -3.09 13.30 -0.21
N SER A 87 -3.06 12.11 -0.80
CA SER A 87 -2.99 10.86 -0.05
C SER A 87 -1.65 10.17 -0.29
N ALA A 88 -1.19 9.44 0.71
CA ALA A 88 -0.07 8.53 0.59
C ALA A 88 -0.29 7.35 1.51
N SER A 89 0.24 6.21 1.09
CA SER A 89 0.19 4.98 1.84
C SER A 89 1.60 4.46 2.03
N GLU A 90 1.84 3.76 3.13
CA GLU A 90 3.08 3.04 3.37
C GLU A 90 2.82 1.66 3.96
N VAL A 91 3.71 0.72 3.67
CA VAL A 91 3.69 -0.66 4.15
C VAL A 91 5.08 -1.04 4.62
N TYR A 92 5.13 -1.72 5.76
CA TYR A 92 6.35 -2.12 6.45
C TYR A 92 6.70 -3.56 6.10
N ILE A 93 7.96 -3.80 5.72
CA ILE A 93 8.40 -5.14 5.29
C ILE A 93 9.11 -5.92 6.38
N ASP A 94 9.60 -5.29 7.43
CA ASP A 94 10.23 -5.96 8.55
C ASP A 94 9.20 -6.17 9.65
N SER A 95 9.16 -7.38 10.20
CA SER A 95 8.44 -7.64 11.43
C SER A 95 9.39 -7.47 12.61
N GLU A 96 9.16 -6.45 13.43
CA GLU A 96 9.88 -6.29 14.71
C GLU A 96 9.81 -7.56 15.59
N TYR A 97 8.74 -8.36 15.42
CA TYR A 97 8.47 -9.57 16.19
C TYR A 97 9.22 -10.82 15.70
N ALA A 98 9.68 -10.85 14.44
CA ALA A 98 10.31 -12.03 13.85
C ALA A 98 11.77 -11.82 13.44
N GLY A 99 12.26 -10.57 13.39
CA GLY A 99 13.61 -10.27 12.89
C GLY A 99 13.81 -10.64 11.42
N GLU A 100 12.71 -10.88 10.70
CA GLU A 100 12.70 -11.32 9.30
C GLU A 100 11.81 -10.40 8.46
N LYS A 101 12.20 -10.26 7.19
CA LYS A 101 11.38 -9.61 6.17
C LYS A 101 10.14 -10.47 5.90
N LEU A 102 8.97 -9.84 5.96
CA LEU A 102 7.71 -10.43 5.54
C LEU A 102 7.81 -10.95 4.09
N PRO A 103 7.11 -12.04 3.75
CA PRO A 103 7.17 -12.58 2.40
C PRO A 103 6.38 -11.71 1.41
N PRO A 104 6.74 -11.69 0.11
CA PRO A 104 6.12 -10.81 -0.89
C PRO A 104 4.61 -10.98 -1.05
N ASP A 105 4.08 -12.19 -0.90
CA ASP A 105 2.65 -12.47 -0.99
C ASP A 105 1.87 -11.83 0.17
N TYR A 106 2.46 -11.79 1.36
CA TYR A 106 1.85 -11.14 2.51
C TYR A 106 1.94 -9.61 2.40
N VAL A 107 3.10 -9.08 2.01
CA VAL A 107 3.27 -7.64 1.76
C VAL A 107 2.31 -7.16 0.66
N ALA A 108 2.08 -7.95 -0.40
CA ALA A 108 1.10 -7.62 -1.43
C ALA A 108 -0.33 -7.46 -0.88
N LYS A 109 -0.73 -8.28 0.11
CA LYS A 109 -2.04 -8.18 0.76
C LYS A 109 -2.17 -6.90 1.59
N LEU A 110 -1.11 -6.54 2.32
CA LEU A 110 -1.04 -5.29 3.07
C LEU A 110 -1.10 -4.08 2.13
N ILE A 111 -0.34 -4.10 1.02
CA ILE A 111 -0.39 -3.03 0.03
C ILE A 111 -1.79 -2.92 -0.59
N TRP A 112 -2.45 -4.04 -0.90
CA TRP A 112 -3.83 -4.01 -1.40
C TRP A 112 -4.78 -3.34 -0.39
N HIS A 113 -4.63 -3.64 0.90
CA HIS A 113 -5.41 -3.05 1.98
C HIS A 113 -5.19 -1.53 2.05
N GLU A 114 -3.95 -1.07 1.99
CA GLU A 114 -3.64 0.36 2.01
C GLU A 114 -4.14 1.09 0.75
N ILE A 115 -4.09 0.46 -0.43
CA ILE A 115 -4.70 1.00 -1.64
C ILE A 115 -6.21 1.19 -1.43
N ALA A 116 -6.88 0.26 -0.73
CA ALA A 116 -8.30 0.37 -0.44
C ALA A 116 -8.60 1.60 0.46
N HIS A 117 -7.78 1.84 1.49
CA HIS A 117 -7.86 3.07 2.28
C HIS A 117 -7.63 4.31 1.42
N ASN A 118 -6.56 4.33 0.62
CA ASN A 118 -6.14 5.49 -0.18
C ASN A 118 -7.24 5.91 -1.16
N LYS A 119 -7.78 4.94 -1.88
CA LYS A 119 -8.72 5.18 -2.98
C LYS A 119 -10.14 5.40 -2.51
N SER A 120 -10.55 4.76 -1.41
CA SER A 120 -11.85 5.03 -0.82
C SER A 120 -11.87 6.29 0.03
N ARG A 121 -10.71 6.74 0.52
CA ARG A 121 -10.55 7.79 1.52
C ARG A 121 -11.36 7.55 2.79
N LEU A 122 -11.58 6.27 3.12
CA LEU A 122 -12.27 5.86 4.33
C LEU A 122 -11.25 5.49 5.40
N GLY A 123 -11.45 5.98 6.62
CA GLY A 123 -10.69 5.52 7.79
C GLY A 123 -11.18 4.16 8.31
N ASN A 124 -10.46 3.65 9.31
CA ASN A 124 -10.63 2.32 9.91
C ASN A 124 -12.09 1.95 10.20
N HIS A 125 -12.85 2.81 10.89
CA HIS A 125 -14.24 2.52 11.27
C HIS A 125 -15.22 2.36 10.10
N LYS A 126 -14.88 2.85 8.90
CA LYS A 126 -15.75 2.81 7.72
C LYS A 126 -15.32 1.77 6.69
N MET A 127 -14.01 1.52 6.59
CA MET A 127 -13.47 0.52 5.68
C MET A 127 -13.46 -0.87 6.31
N HIS A 128 -13.09 -0.99 7.59
CA HIS A 128 -12.83 -2.29 8.19
C HIS A 128 -14.09 -3.16 8.25
N ARG A 129 -14.02 -4.34 7.64
CA ARG A 129 -15.11 -5.31 7.57
C ARG A 129 -14.63 -6.69 8.00
N GLY A 130 -15.56 -7.50 8.49
CA GLY A 130 -15.27 -8.68 9.30
C GLY A 130 -14.34 -9.74 8.69
N HIS A 131 -14.31 -9.90 7.36
CA HIS A 131 -13.53 -10.96 6.69
C HIS A 131 -12.82 -10.44 5.44
N GLY A 132 -11.70 -11.06 5.09
CA GLY A 132 -10.97 -10.80 3.86
C GLY A 132 -9.83 -9.80 4.03
N LEU A 133 -9.49 -9.10 2.95
CA LEU A 133 -8.40 -8.13 2.97
C LEU A 133 -8.83 -6.74 3.47
N LEU A 134 -10.12 -6.46 3.63
CA LEU A 134 -10.60 -5.21 4.24
C LEU A 134 -10.65 -5.23 5.77
N GLN A 135 -10.24 -6.31 6.45
CA GLN A 135 -10.27 -6.35 7.92
C GLN A 135 -9.13 -5.56 8.55
N ALA A 136 -9.28 -5.15 9.82
CA ALA A 136 -8.27 -4.37 10.54
C ALA A 136 -6.93 -5.09 10.72
N PHE A 137 -6.93 -6.43 10.75
CA PHE A 137 -5.74 -7.24 10.93
C PHE A 137 -5.64 -8.28 9.81
N VAL A 138 -4.95 -7.91 8.72
CA VAL A 138 -4.69 -8.83 7.60
C VAL A 138 -3.63 -9.84 8.03
N ARG A 139 -3.93 -11.14 7.93
CA ARG A 139 -3.02 -12.25 8.24
C ARG A 139 -2.49 -12.87 6.94
N SER A 140 -1.38 -13.59 7.06
CA SER A 140 -0.76 -14.31 5.93
C SER A 140 -1.71 -15.28 5.23
N ARG A 141 -2.64 -15.93 5.97
CA ARG A 141 -3.60 -16.89 5.43
C ARG A 141 -4.84 -16.27 4.77
N ASP A 142 -5.04 -14.96 4.95
CA ASP A 142 -6.25 -14.32 4.46
C ASP A 142 -6.18 -14.11 2.94
N GLY A 143 -7.34 -14.01 2.32
CA GLY A 143 -7.51 -13.87 0.88
C GLY A 143 -8.65 -12.95 0.53
N LEU A 144 -8.73 -12.60 -0.76
CA LEU A 144 -9.82 -11.76 -1.28
C LEU A 144 -11.17 -12.46 -1.13
N THR A 145 -12.14 -11.73 -0.63
CA THR A 145 -13.56 -12.07 -0.61
C THR A 145 -14.30 -11.37 -1.76
N SER A 146 -15.54 -11.78 -2.02
CA SER A 146 -16.41 -11.09 -2.98
C SER A 146 -16.66 -9.62 -2.59
N ASP A 147 -16.70 -9.33 -1.29
CA ASP A 147 -16.87 -7.96 -0.79
C ASP A 147 -15.63 -7.11 -1.03
N ASP A 148 -14.42 -7.66 -0.82
CA ASP A 148 -13.15 -6.99 -1.14
C ASP A 148 -13.11 -6.60 -2.62
N ILE A 149 -13.47 -7.54 -3.49
CA ILE A 149 -13.51 -7.35 -4.95
C ILE A 149 -14.49 -6.25 -5.33
N LYS A 150 -15.72 -6.29 -4.79
CA LYS A 150 -16.75 -5.28 -5.05
C LYS A 150 -16.33 -3.91 -4.56
N PHE A 151 -15.70 -3.84 -3.38
CA PHE A 151 -15.22 -2.61 -2.79
C PHE A 151 -14.11 -1.98 -3.63
N MET A 152 -13.07 -2.74 -3.98
CA MET A 152 -11.96 -2.23 -4.76
C MET A 152 -12.39 -1.78 -6.16
N ARG A 153 -13.26 -2.55 -6.83
CA ARG A 153 -13.83 -2.17 -8.14
C ARG A 153 -14.55 -0.82 -8.09
N LYS A 154 -15.25 -0.54 -6.99
CA LYS A 154 -15.95 0.73 -6.81
C LYS A 154 -15.00 1.93 -6.66
N HIS A 155 -13.82 1.74 -6.07
CA HIS A 155 -12.97 2.86 -5.64
C HIS A 155 -11.65 3.00 -6.40
N ILE A 156 -11.12 1.97 -7.07
CA ILE A 156 -9.78 2.03 -7.68
C ILE A 156 -9.60 3.15 -8.71
N HIS A 157 -10.68 3.60 -9.35
CA HIS A 157 -10.66 4.68 -10.35
C HIS A 157 -10.95 6.05 -9.74
N ALA A 158 -11.13 6.16 -8.42
CA ALA A 158 -11.35 7.43 -7.75
C ALA A 158 -10.14 8.37 -7.97
N GLN A 159 -10.40 9.62 -8.33
CA GLN A 159 -9.32 10.58 -8.53
C GLN A 159 -8.79 11.07 -7.18
N VAL A 160 -7.59 10.62 -6.82
CA VAL A 160 -6.92 10.93 -5.55
C VAL A 160 -5.51 11.42 -5.86
N ARG A 161 -5.22 12.68 -5.55
CA ARG A 161 -3.88 13.24 -5.70
C ARG A 161 -2.92 12.51 -4.77
N GLN A 162 -1.84 11.96 -5.33
CA GLN A 162 -0.84 11.23 -4.55
C GLN A 162 0.27 12.18 -4.06
N TRP A 163 0.71 12.01 -2.82
CA TRP A 163 1.93 12.65 -2.32
C TRP A 163 3.14 11.80 -2.70
N THR A 164 4.12 12.42 -3.37
CA THR A 164 5.34 11.77 -3.85
C THR A 164 6.61 12.26 -3.16
N GLY A 165 6.46 12.98 -2.04
CA GLY A 165 7.58 13.63 -1.32
C GLY A 165 8.52 12.66 -0.60
N GLY A 166 8.16 11.39 -0.42
CA GLY A 166 8.99 10.41 0.28
C GLY A 166 10.37 10.13 -0.35
N PHE A 167 10.63 10.61 -1.57
CA PHE A 167 11.96 10.54 -2.20
C PHE A 167 12.84 11.76 -1.89
N ASP A 168 12.27 12.85 -1.38
CA ASP A 168 12.97 14.12 -1.22
C ASP A 168 13.83 14.15 0.07
N PHE A 169 13.73 13.12 0.92
CA PHE A 169 14.42 13.05 2.23
C PHE A 169 15.82 12.43 2.21
N GLY A 170 16.34 12.04 1.04
CA GLY A 170 17.61 11.33 0.92
C GLY A 170 17.58 9.93 1.56
N ALA A 171 18.65 9.15 1.36
CA ALA A 171 18.84 7.96 2.18
C ALA A 171 19.05 8.42 3.65
N PRO A 172 18.47 7.73 4.64
CA PRO A 172 18.86 7.95 6.03
C PRO A 172 20.38 7.74 6.15
N PRO A 173 21.06 8.48 7.03
CA PRO A 173 22.50 8.36 7.24
C PRO A 173 22.94 6.92 7.55
#